data_AF-A0A0A5HRN9-F1
#
_entry.id   AF-A0A0A5HRN9-F1
#
_cell.length_a   1.000
_cell.length_b   1.000
_cell.length_c   1.000
_cell.angle_alpha   90.00
_cell.angle_beta   90.00
_cell.angle_gamma   90.00
#
_symmetry.space_group_name_H-M   'P 1'
#
loop_
_entity.id
_entity.type
_entity.pdbx_description
1 polymer ?
#
loop_
_entity_poly.entity_id
_entity_poly.type
_entity_poly.pdbx_seq_one_letter_code
_entity_poly.pdbx_strand_id
1 'polypeptide(L)'
;MNKITRWSVSFLLILVAVFLFRKGVHLYSLDSNVDGGGVEVFLLGFEVNDHVVEENIPHYARTFMITSFILFTTSILNSWRTFRKN
;
A
#
# COMPACT_ATOMS: atom_id res chain seq x y z
N MET A 1 7.26 23.71 -5.64
CA MET A 1 7.91 22.82 -4.65
C MET A 1 9.41 22.84 -4.85
N ASN A 2 10.15 23.00 -3.77
CA ASN A 2 11.61 22.91 -3.79
C ASN A 2 12.04 21.48 -4.14
N LYS A 3 13.24 21.32 -4.73
CA LYS A 3 13.77 19.98 -5.10
C LYS A 3 13.75 19.03 -3.89
N ILE A 4 14.17 19.53 -2.73
CA ILE A 4 14.16 18.80 -1.45
C ILE A 4 12.75 18.29 -1.13
N THR A 5 11.73 19.16 -1.18
CA THR A 5 10.34 18.78 -0.91
C THR A 5 9.84 17.69 -1.88
N ARG A 6 10.24 17.75 -3.16
CA ARG A 6 9.85 16.71 -4.15
C ARG A 6 10.47 15.36 -3.81
N TRP A 7 11.74 15.35 -3.43
CA TRP A 7 12.44 14.13 -2.99
C TRP A 7 11.84 13.55 -1.71
N SER A 8 11.52 14.40 -0.72
CA SER A 8 10.85 13.99 0.51
C SER A 8 9.49 13.34 0.23
N VAL A 9 8.70 13.92 -0.67
CA VAL A 9 7.40 13.36 -1.09
C VAL A 9 7.59 12.01 -1.81
N SER A 10 8.54 11.89 -2.73
CA SER A 10 8.83 10.61 -3.40
C SER A 10 9.24 9.52 -2.40
N PHE A 11 10.08 9.87 -1.42
CA PHE A 11 10.51 8.94 -0.37
C PHE A 11 9.32 8.48 0.49
N LEU A 12 8.46 9.41 0.92
CA LEU A 12 7.27 9.09 1.69
C LEU A 12 6.31 8.17 0.90
N LEU A 13 6.09 8.46 -0.38
CA LEU A 13 5.26 7.63 -1.26
C LEU A 13 5.80 6.20 -1.40
N ILE A 14 7.13 6.05 -1.50
CA ILE A 14 7.77 4.73 -1.55
C ILE A 14 7.56 3.97 -0.24
N LEU A 15 7.75 4.63 0.91
CA LEU A 15 7.50 4.00 2.21
C LEU A 15 6.05 3.50 2.30
N VAL A 16 5.07 4.35 2.01
CA VAL A 16 3.65 3.97 2.06
C VAL A 16 3.35 2.83 1.07
N ALA A 17 3.91 2.87 -0.14
CA ALA A 17 3.77 1.81 -1.13
C ALA A 17 4.29 0.46 -0.61
N VAL A 18 5.48 0.44 0.02
CA VAL A 18 6.06 -0.79 0.59
C VAL A 18 5.17 -1.36 1.70
N PHE A 19 4.65 -0.51 2.58
CA PHE A 19 3.74 -0.97 3.64
C PHE A 19 2.44 -1.57 3.09
N LEU A 20 1.82 -0.90 2.12
CA LEU A 20 0.61 -1.41 1.46
C LEU A 20 0.88 -2.72 0.72
N PHE A 21 2.03 -2.83 0.03
CA PHE A 21 2.41 -4.05 -0.66
C PHE A 21 2.59 -5.22 0.31
N ARG A 22 3.31 -5.01 1.42
CA ARG A 22 3.47 -6.05 2.47
C ARG A 22 2.13 -6.49 3.05
N LYS A 23 1.20 -5.56 3.31
CA LYS A 23 -0.14 -5.90 3.81
C LYS A 23 -0.97 -6.63 2.76
N GLY A 24 -0.89 -6.23 1.49
CA GLY A 24 -1.54 -6.91 0.38
C GLY A 24 -1.05 -8.35 0.21
N VAL A 25 0.28 -8.58 0.26
CA VAL A 25 0.87 -9.93 0.23
C VAL A 25 0.43 -10.74 1.45
N HIS A 26 0.45 -10.15 2.64
CA HIS A 26 0.00 -10.82 3.86
C HIS A 26 -1.46 -11.27 3.76
N LEU A 27 -2.37 -10.38 3.36
CA LEU A 27 -3.79 -10.72 3.14
C LEU A 27 -3.96 -11.78 2.05
N TYR A 28 -3.16 -11.72 0.99
CA TYR A 28 -3.17 -12.74 -0.07
C TYR A 28 -2.67 -14.11 0.43
N SER A 29 -1.71 -14.13 1.36
CA SER A 29 -1.21 -15.38 1.96
C SER A 29 -2.12 -16.00 3.01
N LEU A 30 -3.16 -15.28 3.46
CA LEU A 30 -4.15 -15.80 4.40
C LEU A 30 -5.18 -16.73 3.73
N ASP A 31 -5.04 -16.99 2.42
CA ASP A 31 -5.94 -17.79 1.58
C ASP A 31 -6.42 -19.04 2.33
N SER A 32 -7.69 -19.01 2.76
CA SER A 32 -8.49 -20.10 3.37
C SER A 32 -8.16 -20.60 4.79
N ASN A 33 -7.29 -19.94 5.56
CA ASN A 33 -6.99 -20.36 6.95
C ASN A 33 -7.46 -19.33 7.99
N VAL A 34 -8.62 -18.73 7.76
CA VAL A 34 -9.25 -17.82 8.73
C VAL A 34 -10.47 -18.54 9.28
N ASP A 35 -10.44 -18.91 10.56
CA ASP A 35 -11.53 -19.61 11.25
C ASP A 35 -12.78 -18.71 11.37
N GLY A 36 -13.48 -18.44 10.27
CA GLY A 36 -14.84 -17.87 10.19
C GLY A 36 -15.14 -16.54 10.89
N GLY A 37 -14.19 -16.00 11.65
CA GLY A 37 -14.33 -14.88 12.58
C GLY A 37 -13.68 -13.60 12.07
N GLY A 38 -13.43 -13.50 10.77
CA GLY A 38 -12.89 -12.31 10.12
C GLY A 38 -11.41 -12.03 10.41
N VAL A 39 -10.82 -11.12 9.64
CA VAL A 39 -9.45 -10.62 9.85
C VAL A 39 -9.49 -9.13 10.13
N GLU A 40 -8.87 -8.73 11.23
CA GLU A 40 -8.60 -7.32 11.54
C GLU A 40 -7.52 -6.78 10.58
N VAL A 41 -7.86 -5.71 9.85
CA VAL A 41 -6.96 -5.12 8.86
C VAL A 41 -6.29 -3.90 9.44
N PHE A 42 -5.12 -4.10 10.05
CA PHE A 42 -4.22 -3.00 10.44
C PHE A 42 -3.33 -2.54 9.28
N LEU A 43 -3.26 -1.23 9.06
CA LEU A 43 -2.31 -0.56 8.17
C LEU A 43 -1.53 0.48 8.95
N LEU A 44 -0.19 0.37 8.98
CA LEU A 44 0.69 1.34 9.67
C LEU A 44 0.35 1.56 11.16
N GLY A 45 -0.18 0.53 11.83
CA GLY A 45 -0.61 0.63 13.24
C GLY A 45 -1.99 1.26 13.44
N PHE A 46 -2.69 1.63 12.36
CA PHE A 46 -4.08 2.05 12.38
C PHE A 46 -4.99 0.92 11.92
N GLU A 47 -6.09 0.73 12.64
CA GLU A 47 -7.16 -0.16 12.24
C GLU A 47 -7.90 0.46 11.05
N VAL A 48 -7.84 -0.22 9.90
CA VAL A 48 -8.56 0.22 8.69
C VAL A 48 -9.96 -0.36 8.69
N ASN A 49 -10.11 -1.57 9.22
CA ASN A 49 -11.40 -2.23 9.34
C ASN A 49 -11.35 -3.28 10.45
N ASP A 50 -12.28 -3.15 11.41
CA ASP A 50 -12.41 -4.02 12.58
C ASP A 50 -12.83 -5.45 12.19
N HIS A 51 -13.46 -5.61 11.02
CA HIS A 51 -13.89 -6.92 10.56
C HIS A 51 -14.00 -7.01 9.04
N VAL A 52 -13.08 -7.74 8.41
CA VAL A 52 -13.22 -8.14 7.01
C VAL A 52 -13.68 -9.59 6.96
N VAL A 53 -14.91 -9.80 6.48
CA VAL A 53 -15.47 -11.13 6.18
C VAL A 53 -14.52 -11.85 5.21
N GLU A 54 -14.30 -13.15 5.42
CA GLU A 54 -13.31 -13.95 4.69
C GLU A 54 -13.42 -13.82 3.16
N GLU A 55 -14.64 -13.81 2.65
CA GLU A 55 -14.94 -13.64 1.21
C GLU A 55 -14.38 -12.33 0.62
N ASN A 56 -14.23 -11.30 1.45
CA ASN A 56 -13.70 -10.00 1.04
C ASN A 56 -12.18 -9.90 1.18
N ILE A 57 -11.51 -10.81 1.89
CA ILE A 57 -10.04 -10.77 2.09
C ILE A 57 -9.27 -10.73 0.76
N PRO A 58 -9.59 -11.55 -0.27
CA PRO A 58 -8.91 -11.48 -1.56
C PRO A 58 -9.19 -10.17 -2.33
N HIS A 59 -10.35 -9.55 -2.09
CA HIS A 59 -10.66 -8.23 -2.65
C HIS A 59 -9.77 -7.16 -2.01
N TYR A 60 -9.71 -7.11 -0.67
CA TYR A 60 -8.83 -6.18 0.05
C TYR A 60 -7.36 -6.39 -0.32
N ALA A 61 -6.87 -7.64 -0.39
CA ALA A 61 -5.52 -7.96 -0.81
C ALA A 61 -5.18 -7.35 -2.18
N ARG A 62 -6.07 -7.52 -3.16
CA ARG A 62 -5.93 -6.93 -4.50
C ARG A 62 -5.94 -5.41 -4.46
N THR A 63 -6.86 -4.80 -3.71
CA THR A 63 -6.90 -3.33 -3.57
C THR A 63 -5.59 -2.80 -2.98
N PHE A 64 -5.08 -3.40 -1.90
CA PHE A 64 -3.80 -3.00 -1.29
C PHE A 64 -2.63 -3.13 -2.27
N MET A 65 -2.57 -4.22 -3.04
CA MET A 65 -1.54 -4.39 -4.06
C MET A 65 -1.65 -3.34 -5.18
N ILE A 66 -2.85 -3.12 -5.73
CA ILE A 66 -3.07 -2.12 -6.79
C ILE A 66 -2.71 -0.72 -6.31
N THR A 67 -3.16 -0.32 -5.11
CA THR A 67 -2.83 0.98 -4.52
C THR A 67 -1.32 1.14 -4.30
N SER A 68 -0.64 0.08 -3.85
CA SER A 68 0.83 0.11 -3.70
C SER A 68 1.56 0.37 -5.02
N PHE A 69 1.08 -0.25 -6.11
CA PHE A 69 1.65 -0.07 -7.44
C PHE A 69 1.42 1.34 -7.98
N ILE A 70 0.23 1.91 -7.76
CA ILE A 70 -0.08 3.30 -8.12
C ILE A 70 0.82 4.28 -7.35
N LEU A 71 1.02 4.08 -6.05
CA LEU A 71 1.89 4.95 -5.25
C LEU A 71 3.36 4.83 -5.65
N PHE A 72 3.81 3.62 -5.99
CA PHE A 72 5.16 3.41 -6.47
C PHE A 72 5.40 4.09 -7.83
N THR A 73 4.49 3.90 -8.79
CA THR A 73 4.58 4.53 -10.11
C THR A 73 4.49 6.04 -10.05
N THR A 74 3.60 6.61 -9.22
CA THR A 74 3.54 8.06 -9.01
C THR A 74 4.81 8.62 -8.38
N SER A 75 5.44 7.90 -7.45
CA SER A 75 6.76 8.28 -6.91
C SER A 75 7.85 8.31 -7.99
N ILE A 76 7.91 7.28 -8.84
CA ILE A 76 8.83 7.24 -9.97
C ILE A 76 8.60 8.42 -10.91
N LEU A 77 7.35 8.70 -11.27
CA LEU A 77 7.01 9.82 -12.16
C LEU A 77 7.42 11.17 -11.55
N ASN A 78 7.22 11.36 -10.25
CA ASN A 78 7.63 12.58 -9.57
C ASN A 78 9.16 12.76 -9.55
N SER A 79 9.90 11.67 -9.31
CA SER A 79 11.37 11.63 -9.33
C SER A 79 11.90 11.86 -10.75
N TRP A 80 11.34 11.18 -11.76
CA TRP A 80 11.68 11.35 -13.17
C TRP A 80 11.53 12.80 -13.62
N ARG A 81 10.39 13.43 -13.30
CA ARG A 81 10.15 14.86 -13.57
C ARG A 81 11.14 15.78 -12.85
N THR A 82 11.83 15.31 -11.81
CA THR A 82 12.84 16.09 -11.09
C THR A 82 14.15 16.04 -11.85
N PHE A 83 14.55 14.85 -12.33
CA PHE A 83 15.74 14.68 -13.18
C PHE A 83 15.63 15.40 -14.52
N ARG A 84 14.48 15.33 -15.20
CA ARG A 84 14.31 15.97 -16.52
C ARG A 84 14.35 17.51 -16.49
N LYS A 85 14.13 18.12 -15.32
CA LYS A 85 14.14 19.59 -15.13
C LYS A 85 15.49 20.11 -14.61
N ASN A 86 16.44 19.23 -14.36
CA ASN A 86 17.82 19.55 -13.98
C ASN A 86 18.71 19.57 -15.22
#